data_AF-A0AAV1K731-F1
#
_entry.id   AF-A0AAV1K731-F1
#
_cell.length_a   1.000
_cell.length_b   1.000
_cell.length_c   1.000
_cell.angle_alpha   90.00
_cell.angle_beta   90.00
_cell.angle_gamma   90.00
#
_symmetry.space_group_name_H-M   'P 1'
#
loop_
_entity.id
_entity.type
_entity.pdbx_description
1 polymer ?
#
loop_
_entity_poly.entity_id
_entity_poly.type
_entity_poly.pdbx_seq_one_letter_code
_entity_poly.pdbx_strand_id
1 'polypeptide(L)'
;MIVKDKYFISCHGCKQMYDLECESLSPKRLNKMNAENKREWRCLECKSKKPKSDNTNTPARPSAHYAPTAPYDETYTECYSDSNITLRKKPNYLSNSELKELFKAKRAETRAIVEAYSKGLSEQLKGMNVQFTSFQESMTYINCH
;
A
#
# COMPACT_ATOMS: atom_id res chain seq x y z
N MET A 1 7.43 -26.34 -11.54
CA MET A 1 7.00 -25.57 -10.35
C MET A 1 8.22 -24.81 -9.84
N ILE A 2 8.32 -23.51 -10.10
CA ILE A 2 9.51 -22.72 -9.72
C ILE A 2 9.34 -22.33 -8.25
N VAL A 3 10.14 -22.92 -7.37
CA VAL A 3 10.24 -22.48 -5.98
C VAL A 3 10.95 -21.13 -6.00
N LYS A 4 10.23 -20.04 -5.75
CA LYS A 4 10.83 -18.71 -5.61
C LYS A 4 11.71 -18.71 -4.37
N ASP A 5 12.94 -18.20 -4.49
CA ASP A 5 13.84 -18.01 -3.36
C ASP A 5 13.15 -17.18 -2.28
N LYS A 6 12.86 -17.80 -1.13
CA LYS A 6 12.25 -17.12 0.00
C LYS A 6 13.33 -16.30 0.70
N TYR A 7 13.18 -14.98 0.66
CA TYR A 7 14.06 -14.08 1.38
C TYR A 7 13.56 -13.91 2.82
N PHE A 8 14.48 -14.05 3.78
CA PHE A 8 14.20 -13.89 5.21
C PHE A 8 15.12 -12.84 5.83
N ILE A 9 14.68 -12.25 6.94
CA ILE A 9 15.49 -11.36 7.79
C ILE A 9 15.26 -11.68 9.28
N SER A 10 16.31 -11.57 10.09
CA SER A 10 16.23 -11.79 11.54
C SER A 10 16.11 -10.46 12.29
N CYS A 11 15.16 -10.37 13.21
CA CYS A 11 15.00 -9.19 14.06
C CYS A 11 16.07 -9.15 15.15
N HIS A 12 16.79 -8.05 15.25
CA HIS A 12 17.79 -7.84 16.30
C HIS A 12 17.19 -7.86 17.72
N GLY A 13 15.93 -7.44 17.87
CA GLY A 13 15.24 -7.33 19.16
C GLY A 13 14.73 -8.68 19.70
N CYS A 14 13.84 -9.35 18.97
CA CYS A 14 13.21 -10.61 19.39
C CYS A 14 13.91 -11.86 18.86
N LYS A 15 14.93 -11.72 18.00
CA LYS A 15 15.69 -12.81 17.35
C LYS A 15 14.86 -13.73 16.45
N GLN A 16 13.59 -13.45 16.23
CA GLN A 16 12.74 -14.20 15.31
C GLN A 16 13.11 -13.93 13.84
N MET A 17 12.86 -14.91 12.98
CA MET A 17 13.01 -14.79 11.52
C MET A 17 11.68 -14.39 10.89
N TYR A 18 11.75 -13.50 9.92
CA TYR A 18 10.59 -12.96 9.23
C TYR A 18 10.75 -13.13 7.73
N ASP A 19 9.68 -13.59 7.08
CA ASP A 19 9.52 -13.43 5.64
C ASP A 19 9.51 -11.94 5.29
N LEU A 20 10.19 -11.59 4.20
CA LEU A 20 10.22 -10.21 3.71
C LEU A 20 8.82 -9.62 3.43
N GLU A 21 7.89 -10.47 2.96
CA GLU A 21 6.52 -10.09 2.65
C GLU A 21 5.74 -9.68 3.92
N CYS A 22 5.96 -10.37 5.05
CA CYS A 22 5.28 -10.10 6.32
C CYS A 22 5.66 -8.73 6.91
N GLU A 23 6.90 -8.28 6.68
CA GLU A 23 7.43 -7.03 7.25
C GLU A 23 7.46 -5.87 6.23
N SER A 24 6.73 -6.01 5.11
CA SER A 24 6.66 -5.01 4.04
C SER A 24 8.05 -4.57 3.54
N LEU A 25 9.03 -5.48 3.57
CA LEU A 25 10.40 -5.21 3.16
C LEU A 25 10.62 -5.80 1.77
N SER A 26 10.68 -4.97 0.74
CA SER A 26 10.95 -5.49 -0.61
C SER A 26 12.39 -6.04 -0.72
N PRO A 27 12.64 -7.07 -1.56
CA PRO A 27 14.00 -7.58 -1.79
C PRO A 27 14.98 -6.47 -2.24
N LYS A 28 14.49 -5.52 -3.06
CA LYS A 28 15.26 -4.34 -3.47
C LYS A 28 15.69 -3.48 -2.27
N ARG A 29 14.81 -3.30 -1.29
CA ARG A 29 15.11 -2.54 -0.07
C ARG A 29 16.12 -3.28 0.80
N LEU A 30 15.97 -4.59 0.96
CA LEU A 30 16.95 -5.42 1.67
C LEU A 30 18.34 -5.34 1.02
N ASN A 31 18.42 -5.41 -0.31
CA ASN A 31 19.70 -5.36 -1.03
C ASN A 31 20.41 -4.01 -0.92
N LYS A 32 19.65 -2.92 -0.73
CA LYS A 32 20.20 -1.58 -0.47
C LYS A 32 20.74 -1.40 0.96
N MET A 33 20.40 -2.28 1.90
CA MET A 33 20.89 -2.20 3.27
C MET A 33 22.33 -2.70 3.34
N ASN A 34 23.21 -1.92 3.97
CA ASN A 34 24.55 -2.39 4.34
C ASN A 34 24.45 -3.48 5.43
N ALA A 35 25.55 -4.19 5.68
CA ALA A 35 25.60 -5.30 6.62
C ALA A 35 25.19 -4.89 8.06
N GLU A 36 25.58 -3.69 8.48
CA GLU A 36 25.24 -3.14 9.78
C GLU A 36 23.73 -2.92 9.94
N ASN A 37 23.10 -2.23 8.98
CA ASN A 37 21.65 -2.01 9.02
C ASN A 37 20.86 -3.32 8.97
N LYS A 38 21.36 -4.36 8.28
CA LYS A 38 20.75 -5.69 8.29
C LYS A 38 20.85 -6.34 9.67
N ARG A 39 22.00 -6.24 10.33
CA ARG A 39 22.26 -6.79 11.67
C ARG A 39 21.47 -6.07 12.76
N GLU A 40 21.18 -4.79 12.58
CA GLU A 40 20.43 -3.96 13.51
C GLU A 40 18.94 -3.84 13.17
N TRP A 41 18.50 -4.48 12.08
CA TRP A 41 17.11 -4.43 11.68
C TRP A 41 16.20 -4.97 12.78
N ARG A 42 15.07 -4.29 13.00
CA ARG A 42 14.06 -4.65 13.99
C ARG A 42 12.68 -4.74 13.33
N CYS A 43 11.90 -5.75 13.70
CA CYS A 43 10.50 -5.90 13.33
C CYS A 43 9.65 -4.76 13.90
N LEU A 44 8.44 -4.60 13.37
CA LEU A 44 7.53 -3.52 13.76
C LEU A 44 7.22 -3.54 15.27
N GLU A 45 7.03 -4.71 15.85
CA GLU A 45 6.73 -4.86 17.27
C GLU A 45 7.90 -4.43 18.17
N CYS A 46 9.12 -4.81 17.82
CA CYS A 46 10.30 -4.35 18.57
C CYS A 46 10.54 -2.85 18.41
N LYS A 47 10.14 -2.26 17.28
CA LYS A 47 10.21 -0.81 17.06
C LYS A 47 9.19 -0.05 17.88
N SER A 48 7.95 -0.55 17.99
CA SER A 48 6.88 0.11 18.74
C SER A 48 7.10 0.10 20.25
N LYS A 49 7.80 -0.91 20.78
CA LYS A 49 8.16 -1.00 22.21
C LYS A 49 9.29 -0.08 22.65
N LYS A 50 10.04 0.53 21.72
CA LYS A 50 11.11 1.46 22.09
C LYS A 50 10.49 2.81 22.48
N PRO A 51 10.67 3.30 23.72
CA PRO A 51 10.19 4.62 24.09
C PRO A 51 10.82 5.66 23.17
N LYS A 52 10.01 6.63 22.73
CA LYS A 52 10.53 7.80 22.02
C LYS A 52 11.50 8.50 22.97
N SER A 53 12.71 8.77 22.48
CA SER A 53 13.80 9.33 23.27
C SER A 53 13.44 10.71 23.83
N ASP A 54 14.35 11.19 24.68
CA ASP A 54 14.33 12.49 25.36
C ASP A 54 13.64 13.61 24.56
N ASN A 55 12.53 14.13 25.12
CA ASN A 55 11.78 15.26 24.58
C ASN A 55 12.24 16.61 25.17
N THR A 56 13.37 16.66 25.89
CA THR A 56 13.89 17.86 26.58
C THR A 56 13.96 19.11 25.68
N ASN A 57 14.13 18.95 24.36
CA ASN A 57 14.17 20.07 23.40
C ASN A 57 12.84 20.38 22.70
N THR A 58 11.73 19.80 23.13
CA THR A 58 10.40 20.17 22.63
C THR A 58 9.87 21.28 23.54
N PRO A 59 9.81 22.55 23.09
CA PRO A 59 9.32 23.62 23.96
C PRO A 59 7.91 23.28 24.42
N ALA A 60 7.71 23.16 25.73
CA ALA A 60 6.37 23.10 26.29
C ALA A 60 5.64 24.37 25.86
N ARG A 61 4.44 24.24 25.29
CA ARG A 61 3.59 25.40 24.96
C ARG A 61 3.45 26.23 26.23
N PRO A 62 3.65 27.56 26.18
CA PRO A 62 3.37 28.41 27.33
C PRO A 62 1.90 28.20 27.71
N SER A 63 1.69 27.69 28.92
CA SER A 63 0.37 27.53 29.50
C SER A 63 -0.22 28.93 29.67
N ALA A 64 -1.32 29.23 28.98
CA ALA A 64 -1.98 30.53 29.00
C ALA A 64 -2.74 30.81 30.31
N HIS A 65 -2.24 30.29 31.44
CA HIS A 65 -2.89 30.37 32.74
C HIS A 65 -2.24 31.39 33.68
N TYR A 66 -1.77 32.54 33.17
CA TYR A 66 -1.55 33.71 34.02
C TYR A 66 -1.77 34.99 33.21
N ALA A 67 -3.03 35.41 33.08
CA ALA A 67 -3.38 36.79 32.82
C ALA A 67 -4.56 37.16 33.74
N PRO A 68 -4.38 38.05 34.74
CA PRO A 68 -5.48 38.54 35.53
C PRO A 68 -6.24 39.67 34.81
N THR A 69 -7.56 39.57 34.90
CA THR A 69 -8.59 40.63 34.88
C THR A 69 -8.85 41.43 33.60
N ALA A 70 -9.93 41.06 32.89
CA ALA A 70 -10.84 42.00 32.24
C ALA A 70 -12.29 41.41 32.29
N PRO A 71 -13.34 42.19 32.66
CA PRO A 71 -14.70 41.69 32.85
C PRO A 71 -15.64 42.03 31.68
N TYR A 72 -16.16 41.02 30.98
CA TYR A 72 -17.40 40.94 30.17
C TYR A 72 -17.25 39.71 29.24
N ASP A 73 -18.20 38.87 28.86
CA ASP A 73 -19.66 38.80 28.89
C ASP A 73 -20.05 37.30 28.79
N GLU A 74 -21.24 36.94 29.28
CA GLU A 74 -21.74 35.59 29.49
C GLU A 74 -21.96 34.80 28.20
N THR A 75 -21.30 33.64 28.07
CA THR A 75 -21.84 32.32 27.68
C THR A 75 -20.69 31.36 27.35
N TYR A 76 -19.84 31.07 28.34
CA TYR A 76 -18.90 29.96 28.26
C TYR A 76 -19.44 28.80 29.09
N THR A 77 -20.01 27.81 28.41
CA THR A 77 -20.23 26.49 29.02
C THR A 77 -18.87 25.91 29.39
N GLU A 78 -18.56 25.90 30.68
CA GLU A 78 -17.43 25.16 31.23
C GLU A 78 -17.56 23.69 30.82
N CYS A 79 -16.61 23.22 30.03
CA CYS A 79 -16.34 21.79 29.91
C CYS A 79 -14.91 21.56 30.40
N TYR A 80 -14.79 21.39 31.72
CA TYR A 80 -13.67 20.67 32.30
C TYR A 80 -13.65 19.27 31.69
N SER A 81 -12.77 19.07 30.72
CA SER A 81 -12.22 17.76 30.44
C SER A 81 -10.74 17.93 30.23
N ASP A 82 -9.95 17.29 31.08
CA ASP A 82 -8.51 17.05 30.92
C ASP A 82 -8.24 16.13 29.71
N SER A 83 -8.76 16.52 28.56
CA SER A 83 -8.57 15.81 27.30
C SER A 83 -7.43 16.49 26.57
N ASN A 84 -6.21 15.94 26.72
CA ASN A 84 -5.04 16.23 25.88
C ASN A 84 -5.25 15.76 24.42
N ILE A 85 -6.41 16.04 23.81
CA ILE A 85 -6.79 15.62 22.47
C ILE A 85 -6.59 16.81 21.54
N THR A 86 -5.52 16.76 20.75
CA THR A 86 -5.39 17.66 19.61
C THR A 86 -6.40 17.25 18.53
N LEU A 87 -7.49 18.01 18.37
CA LEU A 87 -8.41 17.84 17.25
C LEU A 87 -7.70 18.27 15.95
N ARG A 88 -7.13 17.31 15.22
CA ARG A 88 -6.70 17.54 13.84
C ARG A 88 -7.95 17.75 12.99
N LYS A 89 -8.04 18.88 12.28
CA LYS A 89 -8.96 19.03 11.15
C LYS A 89 -8.68 17.88 10.19
N LYS A 90 -9.60 16.91 10.13
CA LYS A 90 -9.53 15.84 9.15
C LYS A 90 -9.74 16.50 7.78
N PRO A 91 -8.87 16.26 6.78
CA PRO A 91 -9.22 16.64 5.41
C PRO A 91 -10.56 15.99 5.06
N ASN A 92 -11.34 16.62 4.18
CA ASN A 92 -12.59 16.04 3.69
C ASN A 92 -12.29 14.69 3.04
N TYR A 93 -12.43 13.62 3.80
CA TYR A 93 -12.28 12.27 3.30
C TYR A 93 -13.57 11.91 2.58
N LEU A 94 -13.43 11.34 1.39
CA LEU A 94 -14.54 10.70 0.67
C LEU A 94 -15.25 9.75 1.62
N SER A 95 -16.58 9.79 1.59
CA SER A 95 -17.42 8.86 2.32
C SER A 95 -17.13 7.42 1.89
N ASN A 96 -17.38 6.46 2.79
CA ASN A 96 -17.21 5.04 2.47
C ASN A 96 -18.06 4.59 1.27
N SER A 97 -19.20 5.26 1.01
CA SER A 97 -20.03 5.01 -0.17
C SER A 97 -19.33 5.47 -1.46
N GLU A 98 -18.76 6.67 -1.48
CA GLU A 98 -18.02 7.18 -2.65
C GLU A 98 -16.80 6.31 -2.95
N LEU A 99 -16.09 5.86 -1.91
CA LEU A 99 -14.95 4.96 -2.05
C LEU A 99 -15.36 3.61 -2.69
N LYS A 100 -16.49 3.04 -2.27
CA LYS A 100 -17.02 1.78 -2.82
C LYS A 100 -17.42 1.92 -4.29
N GLU A 101 -18.09 3.01 -4.66
CA GLU A 101 -18.46 3.26 -6.05
C GLU A 101 -17.23 3.46 -6.93
N LEU A 102 -16.19 4.14 -6.44
CA LEU A 102 -14.94 4.32 -7.17
C LEU A 102 -14.23 2.98 -7.44
N PHE A 103 -14.17 2.09 -6.45
CA PHE A 103 -13.61 0.75 -6.66
C PHE A 103 -14.44 -0.10 -7.62
N LYS A 104 -15.78 0.00 -7.56
CA LYS A 104 -16.69 -0.70 -8.46
C LYS A 104 -16.50 -0.23 -9.90
N ALA A 105 -16.43 1.08 -10.12
CA ALA A 105 -16.17 1.67 -11.43
C ALA A 105 -14.81 1.23 -11.98
N LYS A 106 -13.75 1.29 -11.17
CA LYS A 106 -12.40 0.87 -11.60
C LYS A 106 -12.33 -0.62 -11.95
N ARG A 107 -13.09 -1.46 -11.23
CA ARG A 107 -13.19 -2.89 -11.52
C ARG A 107 -13.92 -3.15 -12.85
N ALA A 108 -14.98 -2.40 -13.14
CA ALA A 108 -15.70 -2.50 -14.40
C ALA A 108 -14.83 -2.09 -15.60
N GLU A 109 -14.11 -0.98 -15.48
CA GLU A 109 -13.17 -0.50 -16.49
C GLU A 109 -12.08 -1.55 -16.79
N THR A 110 -11.44 -2.08 -15.75
CA THR A 110 -10.41 -3.12 -15.90
C THR A 110 -10.96 -4.36 -16.60
N ARG A 111 -12.20 -4.77 -16.29
CA ARG A 111 -12.84 -5.92 -16.94
C ARG A 111 -13.07 -5.67 -18.42
N ALA A 112 -13.62 -4.51 -18.78
CA ALA A 112 -13.87 -4.16 -20.18
C ALA A 112 -12.60 -4.18 -21.02
N ILE A 113 -11.50 -3.66 -20.47
CA ILE A 113 -10.19 -3.70 -21.13
C ILE A 113 -9.74 -5.15 -21.37
N VAL A 114 -9.74 -5.99 -20.33
CA VAL A 114 -9.32 -7.39 -20.44
C VAL A 114 -10.17 -8.16 -21.46
N GLU A 115 -11.47 -7.93 -21.47
CA GLU A 115 -12.40 -8.57 -22.39
C GLU A 115 -12.14 -8.15 -23.84
N ALA A 116 -11.93 -6.85 -24.10
CA ALA A 116 -11.59 -6.35 -25.42
C ALA A 116 -10.28 -6.95 -25.96
N TYR A 117 -9.24 -7.02 -25.12
CA TYR A 117 -7.96 -7.64 -25.49
C TYR A 117 -8.11 -9.14 -25.78
N SER A 118 -8.83 -9.86 -24.91
CA SER A 118 -9.06 -11.31 -25.08
C SER A 118 -9.82 -11.61 -26.37
N LYS A 119 -10.84 -10.80 -26.68
CA LYS A 119 -11.62 -10.92 -27.92
C LYS A 119 -10.73 -10.67 -29.15
N GLY A 120 -9.95 -9.60 -29.15
CA GLY A 120 -9.03 -9.28 -30.24
C GLY A 120 -8.01 -10.39 -30.51
N LEU A 121 -7.41 -10.94 -29.44
CA LEU A 121 -6.48 -12.07 -29.56
C LEU A 121 -7.17 -13.32 -30.13
N SER A 122 -8.40 -13.60 -29.70
CA SER A 122 -9.16 -14.74 -30.21
C SER A 122 -9.50 -14.60 -31.69
N GLU A 123 -9.83 -13.39 -32.15
CA GLU A 123 -10.10 -13.09 -33.56
C GLU A 123 -8.84 -13.23 -34.43
N GLN A 124 -7.70 -12.72 -33.94
CA GLN A 124 -6.41 -12.88 -34.63
C GLN A 124 -6.01 -14.35 -34.79
N LEU A 125 -6.15 -15.15 -33.72
CA LEU A 125 -5.85 -16.58 -33.77
C LEU A 125 -6.75 -17.33 -34.75
N LYS A 126 -8.04 -16.99 -34.80
CA LYS A 126 -8.97 -17.56 -35.79
C LYS A 126 -8.55 -17.20 -37.21
N GLY A 127 -8.18 -15.94 -37.46
CA GLY A 127 -7.69 -15.50 -38.76
C GLY A 127 -6.43 -16.25 -39.20
N MET A 128 -5.46 -16.42 -38.29
CA MET A 128 -4.26 -17.21 -38.56
C MET A 128 -4.58 -18.68 -38.88
N ASN A 129 -5.53 -19.27 -38.17
CA ASN A 129 -5.90 -20.66 -38.41
C ASN A 129 -6.52 -20.85 -39.80
N VAL A 130 -7.36 -19.91 -40.25
CA VAL A 130 -7.92 -19.93 -41.61
C VAL A 130 -6.82 -19.84 -42.67
N GLN A 131 -5.84 -18.94 -42.48
CA GLN A 131 -4.71 -18.83 -43.40
C GLN A 131 -3.91 -20.13 -43.45
N PHE A 132 -3.64 -20.73 -42.28
CA PHE A 132 -2.91 -22.00 -42.20
C PHE A 132 -3.64 -23.14 -42.92
N THR A 133 -4.96 -23.26 -42.73
CA THR A 133 -5.78 -24.26 -43.44
C THR A 133 -5.73 -24.05 -44.94
N SER A 134 -5.93 -22.81 -45.43
CA SER A 134 -5.89 -22.52 -46.88
C SER A 134 -4.52 -22.82 -47.50
N PHE A 135 -3.44 -22.57 -46.76
CA PHE A 135 -2.09 -22.89 -47.18
C PHE A 135 -1.87 -24.41 -47.23
N GLN A 136 -2.34 -25.14 -46.22
CA GLN A 136 -2.25 -26.59 -46.16
C GLN A 136 -3.03 -27.26 -47.31
N GLU A 137 -4.20 -26.74 -47.64
CA GLU A 137 -4.99 -27.19 -48.81
C GLU A 137 -4.22 -26.98 -50.12
N SER A 138 -3.62 -25.80 -50.29
CA SER A 138 -2.80 -25.47 -51.47
C SER A 138 -1.58 -26.38 -51.60
N MET A 139 -0.88 -26.65 -50.51
CA MET A 139 0.26 -27.60 -50.49
C MET A 139 -0.18 -29.02 -50.81
N THR A 140 -1.34 -29.44 -50.32
CA THR A 140 -1.90 -30.77 -50.62
C THR A 140 -2.23 -30.90 -52.10
N TYR A 141 -2.83 -29.86 -52.69
CA TYR A 141 -3.13 -29.82 -54.12
C TYR A 141 -1.86 -29.98 -54.98
N ILE A 142 -0.80 -29.24 -54.67
CA ILE A 142 0.48 -29.30 -55.39
C ILE A 142 1.13 -30.68 -55.26
N ASN A 143 1.02 -31.35 -54.11
CA ASN A 143 1.64 -32.66 -53.90
C ASN A 143 0.87 -33.82 -54.55
N CYS A 144 -0.38 -33.61 -54.99
CA CYS A 144 -1.23 -34.64 -55.59
C CYS A 144 -1.30 -34.55 -57.14
N HIS A 145 -0.60 -33.60 -57.76
CA HIS A 145 -0.48 -33.43 -59.21
C HIS A 145 0.99 -33.35 -59.60
#